data_AF-A0A7C1R4Z1-F1
#
_entry.id   AF-A0A7C1R4Z1-F1
#
_cell.length_a   1.000
_cell.length_b   1.000
_cell.length_c   1.000
_cell.angle_alpha   90.00
_cell.angle_beta   90.00
_cell.angle_gamma   90.00
#
_symmetry.space_group_name_H-M   'P 1'
#
loop_
_entity.id
_entity.type
_entity.pdbx_description
1 polymer ?
#
loop_
_entity_poly.entity_id
_entity_poly.type
_entity_poly.pdbx_seq_one_letter_code
_entity_poly.pdbx_strand_id
1 'polypeptide(L)' 'MPNEWLREAVGQDFDRDEFHDYVVAHGFGAPLPDAYNFAEKEFYRGIPYGTPAHEVIARSWVTDLDEESVIK' A
#
# COMPACT_ATOMS: atom_id res chain seq x y z
N MET A 1 22.69 -0.98 6.86
CA MET A 1 22.17 0.26 6.24
C MET A 1 21.45 -0.17 4.98
N PRO A 2 20.11 -0.09 4.86
CA PRO A 2 19.45 -0.49 3.64
C PRO A 2 19.67 0.57 2.55
N ASN A 3 20.45 0.18 1.54
CA ASN A 3 20.33 0.49 0.11
C ASN A 3 20.11 1.97 -0.29
N GLU A 4 21.03 2.84 0.07
CA GLU A 4 21.13 4.21 -0.46
C GLU A 4 21.11 4.24 -2.01
N TRP A 5 21.76 3.25 -2.65
CA TRP A 5 21.76 3.06 -4.11
C TRP A 5 20.38 2.69 -4.72
N LEU A 6 19.47 2.07 -3.96
CA LEU A 6 18.12 1.76 -4.45
C LEU A 6 17.21 2.99 -4.41
N ARG A 7 17.40 3.87 -3.43
CA ARG A 7 16.70 5.17 -3.37
C ARG A 7 17.08 6.06 -4.55
N GLU A 8 18.36 6.10 -4.90
CA GLU A 8 18.85 6.82 -6.08
C GLU A 8 18.28 6.27 -7.40
N ALA A 9 18.05 4.96 -7.50
CA ALA A 9 17.56 4.33 -8.73
C ALA A 9 16.08 4.62 -9.04
N VAL A 10 15.24 4.76 -8.01
CA VAL A 10 13.81 5.10 -8.16
C VAL A 10 13.60 6.62 -8.18
N GLY A 11 14.50 7.40 -7.56
CA GLY A 11 14.44 8.87 -7.54
C GLY A 11 13.26 9.45 -6.76
N GLN A 12 12.52 8.60 -6.03
CA GLN A 12 11.37 8.94 -5.22
C GLN A 12 11.40 8.10 -3.94
N ASP A 13 11.10 8.71 -2.80
CA ASP A 13 10.87 7.98 -1.55
C ASP A 13 9.47 7.37 -1.55
N PHE A 14 9.27 6.28 -0.81
CA PHE A 14 7.95 5.67 -0.66
C PHE A 14 6.97 6.66 -0.01
N ASP A 15 5.90 7.01 -0.73
CA ASP A 15 4.82 7.85 -0.24
C ASP A 15 3.71 6.95 0.32
N ARG A 16 3.55 7.02 1.64
CA ARG A 16 2.59 6.20 2.37
C ARG A 16 1.15 6.59 2.08
N ASP A 17 0.89 7.87 1.87
CA ASP A 17 -0.46 8.38 1.62
C ASP A 17 -0.88 8.05 0.19
N GLU A 18 0.03 8.18 -0.78
CA GLU A 18 -0.23 7.74 -2.15
C GLU A 18 -0.54 6.24 -2.20
N PHE A 19 0.24 5.40 -1.52
CA PHE A 19 -0.06 3.97 -1.42
C PHE A 19 -1.40 3.68 -0.75
N HIS A 20 -1.77 4.45 0.29
CA HIS A 20 -3.06 4.34 0.96
C HIS A 20 -4.22 4.57 -0.01
N ASP A 21 -4.13 5.63 -0.81
CA ASP A 21 -5.15 5.98 -1.81
C ASP A 21 -5.31 4.88 -2.86
N TYR A 22 -4.22 4.26 -3.30
CA TYR A 22 -4.27 3.11 -4.21
C TYR A 22 -5.07 1.93 -3.65
N VAL A 23 -4.95 1.64 -2.36
CA VAL A 23 -5.71 0.55 -1.71
C VAL A 23 -7.17 0.94 -1.49
N VAL A 24 -7.42 2.14 -0.95
CA VAL A 24 -8.78 2.62 -0.67
C VAL A 24 -9.61 2.79 -1.95
N ALA A 25 -8.98 3.16 -3.08
CA ALA A 25 -9.66 3.28 -4.37
C ALA A 25 -10.31 1.97 -4.86
N HIS A 26 -9.92 0.81 -4.32
CA HIS A 26 -10.55 -0.47 -4.64
C HIS A 26 -11.77 -0.78 -3.76
N GLY A 27 -12.06 0.04 -2.74
CA GLY A 27 -13.22 -0.14 -1.86
C GLY A 27 -13.07 -1.30 -0.89
N PHE A 28 -11.87 -1.53 -0.34
CA PHE A 28 -11.58 -2.62 0.60
C PHE A 28 -11.07 -2.14 1.96
N GLY A 29 -11.39 -0.91 2.37
CA GLY A 29 -10.92 -0.35 3.64
C GLY A 29 -9.46 0.12 3.58
N ALA A 30 -8.86 0.37 4.74
CA ALA A 30 -7.50 0.89 4.85
C ALA A 30 -6.46 -0.24 4.94
N PRO A 31 -5.23 -0.07 4.40
CA PRO A 31 -4.16 -1.04 4.59
C PRO A 31 -3.80 -1.23 6.07
N LEU A 32 -3.55 -2.47 6.49
CA LEU A 32 -3.02 -2.78 7.83
C LEU A 32 -1.55 -2.31 7.96
N PRO A 33 -1.01 -2.15 9.18
CA PRO A 33 0.38 -1.73 9.39
C PRO A 33 1.42 -2.56 8.62
N ASP A 34 1.25 -3.88 8.58
CA ASP A 34 2.15 -4.79 7.86
C ASP A 34 2.07 -4.64 6.33
N ALA A 35 0.94 -4.16 5.79
CA ALA A 35 0.77 -3.88 4.38
C ALA A 35 1.68 -2.75 3.90
N TYR A 36 1.88 -1.71 4.72
CA TYR A 36 2.81 -0.61 4.39
C TYR A 36 4.26 -1.09 4.36
N ASN A 37 4.66 -1.91 5.34
CA ASN A 37 6.01 -2.48 5.38
C ASN A 37 6.29 -3.38 4.17
N PHE A 38 5.27 -4.09 3.68
CA PHE A 38 5.35 -4.88 2.47
C PHE A 38 5.46 -3.98 1.23
N ALA A 39 4.55 -3.02 1.08
CA ALA A 39 4.51 -2.13 -0.07
C ALA A 39 5.79 -1.29 -0.22
N GLU A 40 6.36 -0.80 0.89
CA GLU A 40 7.62 -0.06 0.88
C GLU A 40 8.79 -0.92 0.32
N LYS A 41 8.86 -2.20 0.72
CA LYS A 41 9.90 -3.11 0.23
C LYS A 41 9.75 -3.40 -1.26
N GLU A 42 8.53 -3.60 -1.74
CA GLU A 42 8.28 -3.83 -3.16
C GLU A 42 8.51 -2.56 -3.99
N PHE A 43 8.15 -1.39 -3.47
CA PHE A 43 8.43 -0.09 -4.11
C PHE A 43 9.94 0.10 -4.33
N TYR A 44 10.77 -0.14 -3.32
CA TYR A 44 12.23 -0.08 -3.48
C TYR A 44 12.79 -1.18 -4.40
N ARG A 45 12.01 -2.18 -4.81
CA ARG A 45 12.39 -3.12 -5.89
C ARG A 45 12.00 -2.61 -7.28
N GLY A 46 11.45 -1.40 -7.38
CA GLY A 46 10.98 -0.79 -8.62
C GLY A 46 9.55 -1.20 -8.99
N ILE A 47 8.76 -1.72 -8.06
CA ILE A 47 7.38 -2.13 -8.31
C ILE A 47 6.44 -0.93 -8.05
N PRO A 48 5.61 -0.52 -9.02
CA PRO A 48 4.70 0.61 -8.86
C PRO A 48 3.56 0.27 -7.90
N TYR A 49 2.99 1.27 -7.20
CA TYR A 49 1.99 1.10 -6.13
C TYR A 49 0.78 0.21 -6.46
N GLY A 50 0.33 0.19 -7.72
CA GLY A 50 -0.83 -0.60 -8.12
C GLY A 50 -0.66 -2.12 -7.87
N THR A 51 0.54 -2.66 -8.08
CA THR A 51 0.82 -4.09 -7.89
C THR A 51 0.76 -4.52 -6.41
N PRO A 52 1.51 -3.91 -5.48
CA PRO A 52 1.41 -4.25 -4.06
C PRO A 52 0.05 -3.90 -3.48
N ALA A 53 -0.65 -2.86 -3.97
CA ALA A 53 -2.01 -2.55 -3.52
C ALA A 53 -2.97 -3.71 -3.84
N HIS A 54 -2.92 -4.24 -5.07
CA HIS A 54 -3.70 -5.41 -5.46
C HIS A 54 -3.39 -6.63 -4.58
N GLU A 55 -2.11 -6.87 -4.29
CA GLU A 55 -1.68 -8.00 -3.45
C GLU A 55 -2.14 -7.88 -2.00
N VAL A 56 -2.07 -6.67 -1.44
CA VAL A 56 -2.58 -6.36 -0.09
C VAL A 56 -4.08 -6.65 0.01
N ILE A 57 -4.86 -6.23 -0.99
CA ILE A 57 -6.30 -6.50 -1.06
C ILE A 57 -6.58 -8.00 -1.20
N ALA A 58 -5.89 -8.66 -2.12
CA ALA A 58 -6.07 -10.10 -2.38
C ALA A 58 -5.73 -10.97 -1.16
N ARG A 59 -4.86 -10.47 -0.27
CA ARG A 59 -4.46 -11.14 0.99
C ARG A 59 -5.31 -10.74 2.19
N SER A 60 -6.33 -9.90 2.00
CA SER A 60 -7.13 -9.32 3.09
C SER A 60 -6.25 -8.60 4.14
N TRP A 61 -5.16 -7.96 3.71
CA TRP A 61 -4.30 -7.14 4.57
C TRP A 61 -4.81 -5.71 4.70
N VAL A 62 -6.12 -5.61 4.85
CA VAL A 62 -6.87 -4.36 4.93
C VAL A 62 -7.84 -4.47 6.11
N THR A 63 -8.28 -3.32 6.63
CA THR A 63 -9.38 -3.29 7.58
C THR A 63 -10.66 -3.72 6.87
N ASP A 64 -11.55 -4.43 7.57
CA ASP A 64 -12.92 -4.57 7.08
C ASP A 64 -13.50 -3.18 6.84
N LEU A 65 -14.15 -2.97 5.69
CA LEU A 65 -15.10 -1.88 5.59
C LEU A 65 -16.23 -2.25 6.54
N ASP A 66 -16.25 -1.69 7.76
CA ASP A 66 -17.45 -1.79 8.58
C ASP A 66 -18.62 -1.33 7.69
N GLU A 67 -19.63 -2.21 7.51
CA GLU A 67 -20.87 -1.95 6.78
C GLU A 67 -21.72 -0.82 7.41
N GLU A 68 -21.15 -0.01 8.30
CA GLU A 68 -21.84 1.07 9.02
C GLU A 68 -21.89 2.35 8.18
N SER A 69 -22.47 2.26 6.98
CA SER A 69 -23.00 3.41 6.25
C SER A 69 -24.31 3.13 5.52
N VAL A 70 -24.94 1.97 5.76
CA VAL A 70 -26.37 1.82 5.42
C VAL A 70 -27.18 2.51 6.51
N ILE A 71 -27.33 3.82 6.33
CA ILE A 71 -28.39 4.74 6.78
C ILE A 71 -29.37 4.14 7.81
N LYS A 72 -29.36 4.71 9.02
CA LYS A 72 -30.46 4.61 10.01
C LYS A 72 -31.78 5.15 9.47
#